data_AF-A0A426YQS6-F1
#
_entry.id   AF-A0A426YQS6-F1
#
_cell.length_a   1.000
_cell.length_b   1.000
_cell.length_c   1.000
_cell.angle_alpha   90.00
_cell.angle_beta   90.00
_cell.angle_gamma   90.00
#
_symmetry.space_group_name_H-M   'P 1'
#
loop_
_entity.id
_entity.type
_entity.pdbx_description
1 polymer ?
#
loop_
_entity_poly.entity_id
_entity_poly.type
_entity_poly.pdbx_seq_one_letter_code
_entity_poly.pdbx_strand_id
1 'polypeptide(L)'
;MQCVAAAWRAMVMAATLLRLCSARVLEPEPFRSDMITKLPGQPPVSFQQFSGYITVDQLDQRALFYYFAEAEVDPSTKPLVLWLNGGNTASSIFSIQLPPILFFWSHGLISDSTYRIFTSACNYSRYVSEYYRGSLSSVCQRVMSQVTRETSRFVDKYDVTLDVCISSVLSQSMVLSPQRVDVCVEDETVRYLNRRDVQEALHVHLDGVTKWTVCSSVLEYELLNLEVPTISVVGSLVKSGIPVLVYSGDQDSVIPLTGSRTLVQRLANELGLKTTVPYRVWFEGEQVGGWTQVYGDVLSFATVRGASHEAPFSQPERSLVLFRAFLQRRPLPETFTYAP
;
A
#
# COMPACT_ATOMS: atom_id res chain seq x y z
N MET A 1 -71.43 -30.84 -7.01
CA MET A 1 -71.29 -32.17 -7.63
C MET A 1 -69.87 -32.62 -7.35
N GLN A 2 -69.65 -33.48 -6.34
CA GLN A 2 -69.54 -34.96 -6.48
C GLN A 2 -68.37 -35.35 -7.39
N CYS A 3 -67.57 -36.39 -7.17
CA CYS A 3 -67.28 -37.36 -6.11
C CYS A 3 -66.13 -38.21 -6.74
N VAL A 4 -65.03 -38.51 -6.05
CA VAL A 4 -64.74 -39.74 -5.28
C VAL A 4 -64.68 -41.05 -6.12
N ALA A 5 -63.65 -41.85 -5.78
CA ALA A 5 -63.47 -43.31 -5.87
C ALA A 5 -62.54 -43.79 -7.01
N ALA A 6 -61.34 -44.35 -6.76
CA ALA A 6 -60.99 -45.56 -5.97
C ALA A 6 -61.61 -46.82 -6.59
N ALA A 7 -61.00 -48.00 -6.65
CA ALA A 7 -59.70 -48.59 -6.35
C ALA A 7 -59.86 -50.10 -6.70
N TRP A 8 -58.77 -50.86 -6.86
CA TRP A 8 -58.51 -52.17 -6.21
C TRP A 8 -57.26 -52.86 -6.78
N ARG A 9 -56.21 -53.04 -5.94
CA ARG A 9 -55.79 -54.26 -5.18
C ARG A 9 -54.95 -55.21 -6.06
N ALA A 10 -53.86 -55.87 -5.67
CA ALA A 10 -52.97 -56.02 -4.50
C ALA A 10 -51.70 -56.73 -5.09
N MET A 11 -50.49 -56.86 -4.52
CA MET A 11 -50.09 -57.36 -3.21
C MET A 11 -48.54 -57.29 -3.14
N VAL A 12 -48.02 -56.68 -2.06
CA VAL A 12 -46.79 -56.92 -1.27
C VAL A 12 -45.64 -57.77 -1.88
N MET A 13 -44.40 -57.24 -1.87
CA MET A 13 -43.22 -57.86 -1.20
C MET A 13 -41.92 -57.00 -1.33
N ALA A 14 -41.32 -56.73 -0.16
CA ALA A 14 -39.90 -56.52 0.15
C ALA A 14 -39.12 -55.40 -0.60
N ALA A 15 -38.87 -54.25 0.04
CA ALA A 15 -37.80 -53.99 1.02
C ALA A 15 -36.43 -53.66 0.38
N THR A 16 -35.79 -52.65 0.98
CA THR A 16 -34.40 -52.19 0.81
C THR A 16 -34.01 -51.53 -0.51
N LEU A 17 -34.16 -50.20 -0.54
CA LEU A 17 -33.11 -49.27 -0.97
C LEU A 17 -33.41 -47.90 -0.34
N LEU A 18 -33.00 -47.70 0.92
CA LEU A 18 -32.73 -46.36 1.43
C LEU A 18 -31.61 -45.78 0.56
N ARG A 19 -31.96 -45.14 -0.55
CA ARG A 19 -31.06 -44.17 -1.17
C ARG A 19 -31.12 -42.93 -0.31
N LEU A 20 -30.11 -42.76 0.54
CA LEU A 20 -29.77 -41.47 1.11
C LEU A 20 -29.71 -40.48 -0.07
N CYS A 21 -30.72 -39.61 -0.17
CA CYS A 21 -30.54 -38.32 -0.80
C CYS A 21 -29.59 -37.55 0.11
N SER A 22 -28.29 -37.80 -0.04
CA SER A 22 -27.28 -36.88 0.46
C SER A 22 -27.50 -35.62 -0.37
N ALA A 23 -28.20 -34.65 0.20
CA ALA A 23 -28.14 -33.29 -0.29
C ALA A 23 -26.67 -32.88 -0.19
N ARG A 24 -25.93 -33.08 -1.28
CA ARG A 24 -24.70 -32.32 -1.48
C ARG A 24 -25.18 -30.89 -1.54
N VAL A 25 -24.91 -30.14 -0.49
CA VAL A 25 -24.84 -28.69 -0.56
C VAL A 25 -23.89 -28.43 -1.73
N LEU A 26 -24.44 -28.04 -2.88
CA LEU A 26 -23.65 -27.49 -3.95
C LEU A 26 -23.21 -26.14 -3.40
N GLU A 27 -22.01 -26.10 -2.79
CA GLU A 27 -21.38 -24.82 -2.58
C GLU A 27 -21.25 -24.15 -3.95
N PRO A 28 -21.57 -22.86 -4.06
CA PRO A 28 -21.49 -22.19 -5.35
C PRO A 28 -20.04 -22.31 -5.86
N GLU A 29 -19.91 -22.75 -7.11
CA GLU A 29 -18.67 -22.93 -7.87
C GLU A 29 -17.85 -21.65 -8.25
N PRO A 30 -18.10 -20.39 -7.79
CA PRO A 30 -17.19 -19.28 -8.12
C PRO A 30 -15.85 -19.32 -7.37
N PHE A 31 -15.78 -19.86 -6.15
CA PHE A 31 -14.56 -19.72 -5.33
C PHE A 31 -13.41 -20.63 -5.77
N ARG A 32 -13.71 -21.71 -6.49
CA ARG A 32 -12.71 -22.70 -6.88
C ARG A 32 -11.96 -22.31 -8.16
N SER A 33 -12.57 -21.51 -9.03
CA SER A 33 -11.93 -21.04 -10.28
C SER A 33 -10.78 -20.08 -10.02
N ASP A 34 -10.90 -19.28 -8.96
CA ASP A 34 -9.94 -18.22 -8.67
C ASP A 34 -8.75 -18.72 -7.84
N MET A 35 -8.77 -19.98 -7.40
CA MET A 35 -7.74 -20.56 -6.55
C MET A 35 -6.44 -20.80 -7.32
N ILE A 36 -5.36 -20.16 -6.87
CA ILE A 36 -4.02 -20.34 -7.44
C ILE A 36 -3.39 -21.58 -6.78
N THR A 37 -3.27 -22.66 -7.55
CA THR A 37 -2.69 -23.92 -7.05
C THR A 37 -1.17 -23.83 -6.84
N LYS A 38 -0.47 -23.10 -7.72
CA LYS A 38 0.97 -22.89 -7.65
C LYS A 38 1.35 -21.67 -8.45
N LEU A 39 2.15 -20.79 -7.85
CA LEU A 39 2.74 -19.66 -8.56
C LEU A 39 4.19 -20.00 -8.98
N PRO A 40 4.60 -19.78 -10.25
CA PRO A 40 5.93 -20.18 -10.72
C PRO A 40 7.08 -19.56 -9.90
N GLY A 41 7.92 -20.37 -9.27
CA GLY A 41 9.05 -19.86 -8.46
C GLY A 41 8.69 -19.41 -7.03
N GLN A 42 7.41 -19.47 -6.64
CA GLN A 42 7.00 -19.31 -5.24
C GLN A 42 7.52 -20.51 -4.41
N PRO A 43 8.11 -20.29 -3.23
CA PRO A 43 8.44 -21.37 -2.31
C PRO A 43 7.16 -22.10 -1.84
N PRO A 44 7.27 -23.31 -1.26
CA PRO A 44 6.11 -23.97 -0.67
C PRO A 44 5.45 -23.07 0.37
N VAL A 45 4.16 -22.80 0.19
CA VAL A 45 3.33 -22.01 1.12
C VAL A 45 2.22 -22.87 1.68
N SER A 46 1.78 -22.55 2.90
CA SER A 46 0.72 -23.30 3.59
C SER A 46 -0.66 -22.63 3.50
N PHE A 47 -0.71 -21.36 3.13
CA PHE A 47 -1.95 -20.60 2.94
C PHE A 47 -2.58 -20.85 1.58
N GLN A 48 -3.90 -20.69 1.52
CA GLN A 48 -4.65 -20.63 0.26
C GLN A 48 -4.55 -19.23 -0.33
N GLN A 49 -4.41 -19.15 -1.64
CA GLN A 49 -4.29 -17.88 -2.36
C GLN A 49 -5.17 -17.91 -3.62
N PHE A 50 -5.76 -16.77 -3.94
CA PHE A 50 -6.77 -16.61 -4.97
C PHE A 50 -6.50 -15.34 -5.76
N SER A 51 -6.85 -15.34 -7.04
CA SER A 51 -6.82 -14.13 -7.86
C SER A 51 -7.85 -14.18 -8.97
N GLY A 52 -8.27 -13.00 -9.38
CA GLY A 52 -9.27 -12.82 -10.41
C GLY A 52 -9.66 -11.35 -10.56
N TYR A 53 -10.90 -11.13 -11.00
CA TYR A 53 -11.40 -9.79 -11.30
C TYR A 53 -12.71 -9.51 -10.55
N ILE A 54 -12.79 -8.36 -9.91
CA ILE A 54 -14.01 -7.83 -9.31
C ILE A 54 -14.55 -6.75 -10.25
N THR A 55 -15.72 -6.98 -10.84
CA THR A 55 -16.40 -5.98 -11.68
C THR A 55 -16.81 -4.78 -10.84
N VAL A 56 -16.32 -3.60 -11.19
CA VAL A 56 -16.65 -2.33 -10.51
C VAL A 56 -17.63 -1.49 -11.30
N ASP A 57 -17.68 -1.66 -12.62
CA ASP A 57 -18.69 -1.03 -13.47
C ASP A 57 -19.07 -2.00 -14.60
N GLN A 58 -20.32 -2.47 -14.58
CA GLN A 58 -20.83 -3.38 -15.60
C GLN A 58 -21.11 -2.68 -16.93
N LEU A 59 -21.45 -1.39 -16.93
CA LEU A 59 -21.79 -0.63 -18.13
C LEU A 59 -20.53 -0.31 -18.94
N ASP A 60 -19.50 0.13 -18.24
CA ASP A 60 -18.20 0.47 -18.86
C ASP A 60 -17.23 -0.73 -18.87
N GLN A 61 -17.69 -1.93 -18.49
CA GLN A 61 -16.89 -3.16 -18.39
C GLN A 61 -15.58 -2.98 -17.59
N ARG A 62 -15.63 -2.20 -16.51
CA ARG A 62 -14.45 -1.97 -15.66
C ARG A 62 -14.37 -3.03 -14.58
N ALA A 63 -13.18 -3.57 -14.38
CA ALA A 63 -12.89 -4.51 -13.32
C ALA A 63 -11.57 -4.18 -12.62
N LEU A 64 -11.48 -4.53 -11.33
CA LEU A 64 -10.25 -4.50 -10.57
C LEU A 64 -9.70 -5.91 -10.46
N PHE A 65 -8.43 -6.09 -10.80
CA PHE A 65 -7.70 -7.31 -10.47
C PHE A 65 -7.48 -7.39 -8.96
N TYR A 66 -7.68 -8.56 -8.37
CA TYR A 66 -7.39 -8.81 -6.96
C TYR A 66 -6.46 -10.01 -6.80
N TYR A 67 -5.65 -9.96 -5.76
CA TYR A 67 -4.92 -11.10 -5.21
C TYR A 67 -5.25 -11.18 -3.72
N PHE A 68 -5.73 -12.35 -3.28
CA PHE A 68 -6.18 -12.60 -1.91
C PHE A 68 -5.42 -13.81 -1.35
N ALA A 69 -4.84 -13.65 -0.17
CA ALA A 69 -4.20 -14.73 0.58
C ALA A 69 -4.88 -14.89 1.93
N GLU A 70 -5.23 -16.12 2.28
CA GLU A 70 -5.82 -16.44 3.57
C GLU A 70 -4.77 -16.47 4.68
N ALA A 71 -5.22 -16.28 5.93
CA ALA A 71 -4.36 -16.55 7.06
C ALA A 71 -4.09 -18.06 7.19
N GLU A 72 -2.85 -18.43 7.49
CA GLU A 72 -2.43 -19.84 7.63
C GLU A 72 -3.16 -20.57 8.76
N VAL A 73 -3.57 -19.84 9.81
CA VAL A 73 -4.20 -20.38 11.01
C VAL A 73 -5.56 -19.72 11.24
N ASP A 74 -6.60 -20.55 11.28
CA ASP A 74 -7.99 -20.17 11.56
C ASP A 74 -8.48 -18.95 10.74
N PRO A 75 -8.44 -18.98 9.39
CA PRO A 75 -8.70 -17.81 8.55
C PRO A 75 -10.08 -17.18 8.77
N SER A 76 -11.09 -17.99 9.09
CA SER A 76 -12.45 -17.52 9.40
C SER A 76 -12.55 -16.66 10.66
N THR A 77 -11.53 -16.69 11.54
CA THR A 77 -11.48 -15.91 12.78
C THR A 77 -10.67 -14.63 12.66
N LYS A 78 -9.92 -14.45 11.56
CA LYS A 78 -9.01 -13.31 11.37
C LYS A 78 -9.71 -12.14 10.69
N PRO A 79 -9.30 -10.89 10.97
CA PRO A 79 -9.83 -9.74 10.27
C PRO A 79 -9.39 -9.75 8.80
N LEU A 80 -10.28 -9.31 7.91
CA LEU A 80 -9.94 -9.03 6.51
C LEU A 80 -9.10 -7.76 6.44
N VAL A 81 -7.93 -7.86 5.82
CA VAL A 81 -7.09 -6.70 5.51
C VAL A 81 -7.26 -6.38 4.03
N LEU A 82 -7.86 -5.23 3.75
CA LEU A 82 -8.01 -4.72 2.40
C LEU A 82 -6.83 -3.79 2.08
N TRP A 83 -5.98 -4.19 1.13
CA TRP A 83 -4.92 -3.35 0.60
C TRP A 83 -5.39 -2.72 -0.72
N LEU A 84 -5.40 -1.39 -0.78
CA LEU A 84 -5.76 -0.64 -2.00
C LEU A 84 -4.53 0.12 -2.47
N ASN A 85 -4.19 -0.02 -3.75
CA ASN A 85 -3.09 0.73 -4.35
C ASN A 85 -3.42 2.22 -4.43
N GLY A 86 -2.42 3.07 -4.22
CA GLY A 86 -2.53 4.52 -4.44
C GLY A 86 -2.50 4.88 -5.93
N GLY A 87 -2.97 6.09 -6.26
CA GLY A 87 -2.84 6.67 -7.60
C GLY A 87 -1.39 7.11 -7.93
N ASN A 88 -1.19 7.70 -9.12
CA ASN A 88 0.12 8.04 -9.72
C ASN A 88 1.05 8.97 -8.91
N THR A 89 0.63 9.41 -7.75
CA THR A 89 1.37 10.25 -6.82
C THR A 89 0.96 9.81 -5.43
N ALA A 90 1.70 8.85 -4.88
CA ALA A 90 1.86 8.65 -3.44
C ALA A 90 0.68 9.14 -2.58
N SER A 91 -0.27 8.24 -2.29
CA SER A 91 -1.37 8.44 -1.34
C SER A 91 -2.04 9.82 -1.39
N SER A 92 -3.17 9.87 -2.09
CA SER A 92 -4.11 11.00 -2.16
C SER A 92 -4.54 11.57 -0.80
N ILE A 93 -4.14 10.98 0.35
CA ILE A 93 -4.44 11.43 1.72
C ILE A 93 -3.55 12.61 2.19
N PHE A 94 -2.32 12.74 1.67
CA PHE A 94 -1.31 13.68 2.20
C PHE A 94 -0.57 14.50 1.13
N SER A 95 -1.05 14.51 -0.12
CA SER A 95 -0.37 15.15 -1.28
C SER A 95 -0.22 16.67 -1.20
N ILE A 96 -0.71 17.31 -0.14
CA ILE A 96 -0.48 18.73 0.11
C ILE A 96 -0.04 18.88 1.55
N GLN A 97 1.24 19.19 1.70
CA GLN A 97 1.90 20.00 2.72
C GLN A 97 3.11 19.28 3.31
N LEU A 98 4.20 19.25 2.56
CA LEU A 98 5.46 19.92 2.91
C LEU A 98 6.44 19.71 1.75
N PRO A 99 7.23 20.73 1.42
CA PRO A 99 8.05 20.65 0.22
C PRO A 99 9.18 19.63 0.43
N PRO A 100 9.44 18.75 -0.56
CA PRO A 100 10.68 17.99 -0.62
C PRO A 100 11.91 18.86 -0.38
N ILE A 101 11.83 20.16 -0.67
CA ILE A 101 12.91 21.12 -0.46
C ILE A 101 13.37 21.26 0.99
N LEU A 102 12.45 21.22 1.97
CA LEU A 102 12.82 21.33 3.38
C LEU A 102 13.56 20.06 3.80
N PHE A 103 13.07 18.91 3.31
CA PHE A 103 13.72 17.63 3.50
C PHE A 103 15.13 17.64 2.88
N PHE A 104 15.25 18.00 1.60
CA PHE A 104 16.54 18.08 0.89
C PHE A 104 17.54 19.00 1.60
N TRP A 105 17.10 20.18 2.06
CA TRP A 105 17.98 21.10 2.77
C TRP A 105 18.43 20.54 4.13
N SER A 106 17.49 20.04 4.92
CA SER A 106 17.80 19.48 6.25
C SER A 106 18.66 18.22 6.20
N HIS A 107 18.63 17.47 5.08
CA HIS A 107 19.43 16.27 4.84
C HIS A 107 20.70 16.54 4.02
N GLY A 108 21.02 17.80 3.74
CA GLY A 108 22.28 18.19 3.08
C GLY A 108 22.35 17.90 1.58
N LEU A 109 21.21 17.67 0.92
CA LEU A 109 21.13 17.41 -0.52
C LEU A 109 21.16 18.69 -1.38
N ILE A 110 20.86 19.84 -0.77
CA ILE A 110 20.91 21.15 -1.43
C ILE A 110 21.57 22.20 -0.55
N SER A 111 22.12 23.24 -1.17
CA SER A 111 22.78 24.34 -0.48
C SER A 111 21.79 25.33 0.16
N ASP A 112 22.23 26.06 1.19
CA ASP A 112 21.47 27.18 1.78
C ASP A 112 21.04 28.21 0.74
N SER A 113 21.90 28.44 -0.26
CA SER A 113 21.63 29.39 -1.34
C SER A 113 20.44 28.94 -2.20
N THR A 114 20.38 27.65 -2.54
CA THR A 114 19.31 27.03 -3.31
C THR A 114 18.01 27.00 -2.50
N TYR A 115 18.07 26.61 -1.22
CA TYR A 115 16.92 26.62 -0.33
C TYR A 115 16.32 28.04 -0.20
N ARG A 116 17.15 29.07 -0.03
CA ARG A 116 16.72 30.47 0.06
C ARG A 116 16.05 30.94 -1.22
N ILE A 117 16.62 30.64 -2.39
CA ILE A 117 16.03 31.05 -3.67
C ILE A 117 14.71 30.30 -3.92
N PHE A 118 14.62 29.02 -3.58
CA PHE A 118 13.37 28.26 -3.67
C PHE A 118 12.28 28.88 -2.81
N THR A 119 12.55 29.09 -1.52
CA THR A 119 11.57 29.62 -0.57
C THR A 119 11.13 31.06 -0.88
N SER A 120 12.00 31.89 -1.47
CA SER A 120 11.71 33.30 -1.76
C SER A 120 11.16 33.56 -3.17
N ALA A 121 11.69 32.88 -4.20
CA ALA A 121 11.37 33.20 -5.61
C ALA A 121 10.35 32.24 -6.23
N CYS A 122 10.38 30.95 -5.88
CA CYS A 122 9.46 29.94 -6.38
C CYS A 122 9.09 28.96 -5.28
N ASN A 123 8.22 29.41 -4.36
CA ASN A 123 7.75 28.52 -3.29
C ASN A 123 6.99 27.32 -3.87
N TYR A 124 6.84 26.27 -3.07
CA TYR A 124 6.28 25.00 -3.54
C TYR A 124 4.86 25.12 -4.07
N SER A 125 3.99 25.87 -3.38
CA SER A 125 2.61 26.10 -3.83
C SER A 125 2.55 26.76 -5.20
N ARG A 126 3.43 27.74 -5.45
CA ARG A 126 3.57 28.38 -6.76
C ARG A 126 4.08 27.39 -7.80
N TYR A 127 5.12 26.63 -7.49
CA TYR A 127 5.69 25.64 -8.40
C TYR A 127 4.64 24.60 -8.83
N VAL A 128 3.95 23.98 -7.87
CA VAL A 128 2.92 22.96 -8.10
C VAL A 128 1.81 23.51 -8.99
N SER A 129 1.30 24.70 -8.66
CA SER A 129 0.23 25.35 -9.40
C SER A 129 0.65 25.69 -10.83
N GLU A 130 1.83 26.29 -11.03
CA GLU A 130 2.33 26.62 -12.38
C GLU A 130 2.67 25.37 -13.20
N TYR A 131 3.23 24.32 -12.58
CA TYR A 131 3.62 23.07 -13.25
C TYR A 131 2.41 22.32 -13.79
N TYR A 132 1.41 22.06 -12.93
CA TYR A 132 0.23 21.29 -13.34
C TYR A 132 -0.71 22.06 -14.28
N ARG A 133 -0.65 23.40 -14.29
CA ARG A 133 -1.37 24.23 -15.26
C ARG A 133 -0.60 24.45 -16.57
N GLY A 134 0.60 23.89 -16.71
CA GLY A 134 1.44 24.06 -17.90
C GLY A 134 1.96 25.49 -18.11
N SER A 135 1.99 26.31 -17.05
CA SER A 135 2.34 27.74 -17.08
C SER A 135 3.61 28.05 -16.27
N LEU A 136 4.57 27.11 -16.26
CA LEU A 136 5.80 27.21 -15.47
C LEU A 136 6.61 28.46 -15.85
N SER A 137 6.79 29.36 -14.87
CA SER A 137 7.57 30.57 -15.06
C SER A 137 9.06 30.27 -15.22
N SER A 138 9.75 31.12 -15.98
CA SER A 138 11.20 31.01 -16.19
C SER A 138 12.00 31.07 -14.87
N VAL A 139 11.47 31.78 -13.86
CA VAL A 139 12.02 31.83 -12.51
C VAL A 139 11.93 30.44 -11.87
N CYS A 140 10.73 29.87 -11.78
CA CYS A 140 10.53 28.54 -11.21
C CYS A 140 11.33 27.45 -11.92
N GLN A 141 11.39 27.49 -13.25
CA GLN A 141 12.20 26.56 -14.04
C GLN A 141 13.70 26.64 -13.67
N ARG A 142 14.26 27.85 -13.49
CA ARG A 142 15.67 28.04 -13.09
C ARG A 142 15.93 27.52 -11.68
N VAL A 143 15.02 27.78 -10.75
CA VAL A 143 15.13 27.27 -9.37
C VAL A 143 15.13 25.74 -9.37
N MET A 144 14.17 25.11 -10.06
CA MET A 144 14.10 23.65 -10.12
C MET A 144 15.30 23.02 -10.83
N SER A 145 15.86 23.71 -11.82
CA SER A 145 17.11 23.28 -12.47
C SER A 145 18.29 23.30 -11.49
N GLN A 146 18.40 24.29 -10.61
CA GLN A 146 19.42 24.31 -9.56
C GLN A 146 19.26 23.17 -8.57
N VAL A 147 18.02 22.92 -8.11
CA VAL A 147 17.71 21.79 -7.22
C VAL A 147 18.12 20.47 -7.88
N THR A 148 17.68 20.23 -9.12
CA THR A 148 17.97 19.00 -9.86
C THR A 148 19.48 18.79 -10.07
N ARG A 149 20.23 19.88 -10.26
CA ARG A 149 21.69 19.83 -10.42
C ARG A 149 22.39 19.45 -9.11
N GLU A 150 21.93 19.95 -7.97
CA GLU A 150 22.50 19.64 -6.65
C GLU A 150 22.13 18.24 -6.20
N THR A 151 20.87 17.83 -6.37
CA THR A 151 20.41 16.48 -5.96
C THR A 151 20.91 15.38 -6.89
N SER A 152 21.25 15.68 -8.14
CA SER A 152 21.60 14.70 -9.18
C SER A 152 20.44 13.76 -9.54
N ARG A 153 20.59 13.02 -10.64
CA ARG A 153 19.68 11.93 -11.06
C ARG A 153 20.00 10.59 -10.37
N PHE A 154 21.10 10.55 -9.62
CA PHE A 154 21.60 9.35 -8.93
C PHE A 154 21.23 9.32 -7.45
N VAL A 155 20.36 10.24 -7.02
CA VAL A 155 19.69 10.19 -5.71
C VAL A 155 18.25 9.78 -5.95
N ASP A 156 17.84 8.67 -5.36
CA ASP A 156 16.43 8.29 -5.35
C ASP A 156 15.67 9.23 -4.40
N LYS A 157 14.52 9.74 -4.86
CA LYS A 157 13.66 10.61 -4.07
C LYS A 157 12.79 9.81 -3.10
N TYR A 158 12.50 8.56 -3.41
CA TYR A 158 11.70 7.67 -2.58
C TYR A 158 12.52 7.05 -1.44
N ASP A 159 13.84 6.95 -1.58
CA ASP A 159 14.80 6.63 -0.52
C ASP A 159 16.11 7.39 -0.74
N VAL A 160 16.32 8.50 -0.04
CA VAL A 160 17.52 9.33 -0.25
C VAL A 160 18.82 8.69 0.25
N THR A 161 18.74 7.61 1.00
CA THR A 161 19.91 6.91 1.56
C THR A 161 20.32 5.69 0.76
N LEU A 162 19.44 5.21 -0.13
CA LEU A 162 19.68 4.02 -0.92
C LEU A 162 20.31 4.38 -2.27
N ASP A 163 21.16 3.48 -2.79
CA ASP A 163 21.74 3.62 -4.13
C ASP A 163 20.63 3.51 -5.19
N VAL A 164 20.82 4.14 -6.35
CA VAL A 164 19.88 3.96 -7.49
C VAL A 164 20.21 2.70 -8.29
N CYS A 165 19.20 2.10 -8.92
CA CYS A 165 19.43 1.03 -9.89
C CYS A 165 20.22 1.56 -11.11
N ILE A 166 21.45 1.08 -11.28
CA ILE A 166 22.28 1.33 -12.47
C ILE A 166 22.10 0.12 -13.38
N SER A 167 21.68 0.35 -14.64
CA SER A 167 21.28 -0.65 -15.64
C SER A 167 21.89 -2.06 -15.48
N SER A 168 21.09 -3.09 -15.76
CA SER A 168 21.42 -4.52 -15.59
C SER A 168 22.81 -4.98 -16.05
N VAL A 169 23.40 -4.38 -17.11
CA VAL A 169 24.75 -4.73 -17.62
C VAL A 169 25.88 -4.41 -16.62
N LEU A 170 25.72 -3.37 -15.79
CA LEU A 170 26.68 -3.02 -14.72
C LEU A 170 26.31 -3.72 -13.40
N SER A 171 25.02 -3.93 -13.13
CA SER A 171 24.51 -4.61 -11.92
C SER A 171 24.96 -6.08 -11.81
N GLN A 172 25.12 -6.78 -12.95
CA GLN A 172 25.66 -8.15 -12.98
C GLN A 172 27.04 -8.29 -12.31
N SER A 173 27.79 -7.20 -12.13
CA SER A 173 29.11 -7.21 -11.49
C SER A 173 29.09 -6.93 -9.98
N MET A 174 27.95 -6.56 -9.37
CA MET A 174 27.88 -6.12 -7.96
C MET A 174 27.10 -7.06 -7.02
N VAL A 175 26.72 -8.25 -7.47
CA VAL A 175 26.09 -9.27 -6.60
C VAL A 175 27.15 -9.99 -5.77
N LEU A 176 27.71 -9.29 -4.78
CA LEU A 176 28.57 -9.85 -3.72
C LEU A 176 28.31 -9.13 -2.39
N SER A 177 27.06 -9.11 -1.89
CA SER A 177 26.78 -9.01 -0.45
C SER A 177 25.33 -9.37 -0.12
N PRO A 178 25.06 -10.36 0.74
CA PRO A 178 23.71 -10.78 1.12
C PRO A 178 22.97 -9.83 2.07
N GLN A 179 23.51 -8.63 2.34
CA GLN A 179 22.93 -7.65 3.28
C GLN A 179 22.50 -6.33 2.63
N ARG A 180 22.51 -6.23 1.28
CA ARG A 180 22.07 -5.02 0.57
C ARG A 180 20.66 -5.20 0.01
N VAL A 181 19.82 -4.20 0.22
CA VAL A 181 18.50 -4.07 -0.44
C VAL A 181 18.71 -4.06 -1.95
N ASP A 182 17.96 -4.88 -2.68
CA ASP A 182 18.03 -4.92 -4.13
C ASP A 182 17.27 -3.74 -4.74
N VAL A 183 18.03 -2.77 -5.24
CA VAL A 183 17.53 -1.52 -5.81
C VAL A 183 16.86 -1.71 -7.18
N CYS A 184 17.05 -2.87 -7.82
CA CYS A 184 16.52 -3.18 -9.15
C CYS A 184 15.32 -4.16 -9.12
N VAL A 185 14.71 -4.39 -7.95
CA VAL A 185 13.58 -5.32 -7.75
C VAL A 185 12.39 -5.05 -8.69
N GLU A 186 12.19 -3.79 -9.10
CA GLU A 186 11.12 -3.40 -10.02
C GLU A 186 11.30 -4.07 -11.39
N ASP A 187 12.50 -4.07 -11.95
CA ASP A 187 12.82 -4.70 -13.24
C ASP A 187 12.57 -6.21 -13.18
N GLU A 188 12.88 -6.83 -12.04
CA GLU A 188 12.64 -8.25 -11.80
C GLU A 188 11.14 -8.56 -11.69
N THR A 189 10.40 -7.71 -10.98
CA THR A 189 8.95 -7.81 -10.82
C THR A 189 8.23 -7.68 -12.17
N VAL A 190 8.59 -6.68 -12.98
CA VAL A 190 8.05 -6.50 -14.34
C VAL A 190 8.37 -7.72 -15.20
N ARG A 191 9.60 -8.25 -15.14
CA ARG A 191 9.98 -9.45 -15.90
C ARG A 191 9.16 -10.66 -15.47
N TYR A 192 8.95 -10.83 -14.17
CA TYR A 192 8.23 -11.94 -13.59
C TYR A 192 6.74 -11.93 -13.94
N LEU A 193 6.05 -10.80 -13.70
CA LEU A 193 4.60 -10.65 -13.94
C LEU A 193 4.22 -10.63 -15.43
N ASN A 194 5.19 -10.44 -16.33
CA ASN A 194 4.98 -10.57 -17.77
C ASN A 194 5.26 -11.96 -18.34
N ARG A 195 5.63 -12.94 -17.51
CA ARG A 195 5.72 -14.33 -17.98
C ARG A 195 4.33 -14.93 -18.17
N ARG A 196 4.14 -15.66 -19.27
CA ARG A 196 2.86 -16.29 -19.60
C ARG A 196 2.41 -17.29 -18.53
N ASP A 197 3.31 -18.12 -18.04
CA ASP A 197 3.01 -19.11 -17.01
C ASP A 197 2.61 -18.47 -15.67
N VAL A 198 3.15 -17.28 -15.35
CA VAL A 198 2.76 -16.50 -14.18
C VAL A 198 1.38 -15.87 -14.37
N GLN A 199 1.11 -15.29 -15.55
CA GLN A 199 -0.20 -14.70 -15.86
C GLN A 199 -1.32 -15.74 -15.87
N GLU A 200 -1.07 -16.91 -16.45
CA GLU A 200 -2.01 -18.04 -16.42
C GLU A 200 -2.29 -18.50 -14.99
N ALA A 201 -1.24 -18.64 -14.16
CA ALA A 201 -1.39 -19.04 -12.76
C ALA A 201 -2.15 -18.00 -11.92
N LEU A 202 -2.02 -16.70 -12.24
CA LEU A 202 -2.73 -15.61 -11.59
C LEU A 202 -4.11 -15.32 -12.21
N HIS A 203 -4.56 -16.10 -13.19
CA HIS A 203 -5.81 -15.87 -13.91
C HIS A 203 -5.89 -14.46 -14.53
N VAL A 204 -4.76 -13.94 -15.02
CA VAL A 204 -4.68 -12.60 -15.62
C VAL A 204 -5.07 -12.64 -17.08
N HIS A 205 -5.93 -11.70 -17.46
CA HIS A 205 -6.29 -11.38 -18.85
C HIS A 205 -5.89 -9.94 -19.16
N LEU A 206 -5.01 -9.76 -20.15
CA LEU A 206 -4.54 -8.46 -20.58
C LEU A 206 -5.45 -7.92 -21.69
N ASP A 207 -6.63 -7.45 -21.30
CA ASP A 207 -7.58 -6.84 -22.24
C ASP A 207 -7.19 -5.39 -22.53
N GLY A 208 -6.93 -5.07 -23.79
CA GLY A 208 -6.58 -3.70 -24.22
C GLY A 208 -5.14 -3.26 -23.90
N VAL A 209 -4.34 -4.11 -23.26
CA VAL A 209 -2.91 -3.85 -22.98
C VAL A 209 -2.05 -5.05 -23.40
N THR A 210 -0.79 -4.80 -23.76
CA THR A 210 0.10 -5.88 -24.26
C THR A 210 1.00 -6.46 -23.17
N LYS A 211 1.24 -5.68 -22.11
CA LYS A 211 2.15 -6.01 -21.02
C LYS A 211 1.64 -5.40 -19.72
N TRP A 212 1.93 -6.08 -18.62
CA TRP A 212 1.78 -5.51 -17.29
C TRP A 212 2.90 -4.49 -17.03
N THR A 213 2.55 -3.35 -16.47
CA THR A 213 3.49 -2.30 -16.05
C THR A 213 3.14 -1.84 -14.63
N VAL A 214 4.13 -1.33 -13.90
CA VAL A 214 3.98 -0.88 -12.50
C VAL A 214 2.96 0.25 -12.38
N CYS A 215 3.09 1.24 -13.26
CA CYS A 215 2.16 2.36 -13.36
C CYS A 215 1.40 2.28 -14.69
N SER A 216 0.11 2.64 -14.66
CA SER A 216 -0.74 2.69 -15.84
C SER A 216 -0.70 4.07 -16.49
N SER A 217 -0.42 4.13 -17.79
CA SER A 217 -0.58 5.33 -18.61
C SER A 217 -2.01 5.50 -19.14
N VAL A 218 -2.89 4.54 -18.87
CA VAL A 218 -4.31 4.56 -19.31
C VAL A 218 -5.19 5.32 -18.31
N LEU A 219 -4.78 5.37 -17.04
CA LEU A 219 -5.50 6.11 -16.02
C LEU A 219 -5.30 7.61 -16.20
N GLU A 220 -6.36 8.30 -16.62
CA GLU A 220 -6.38 9.75 -16.75
C GLU A 220 -6.74 10.39 -15.41
N TYR A 221 -5.74 10.91 -14.71
CA TYR A 221 -5.95 11.65 -13.48
C TYR A 221 -6.19 13.12 -13.77
N GLU A 222 -7.22 13.69 -13.15
CA GLU A 222 -7.37 15.13 -13.08
C GLU A 222 -6.36 15.69 -12.08
N LEU A 223 -5.25 16.22 -12.60
CA LEU A 223 -4.10 16.66 -11.78
C LEU A 223 -4.45 17.79 -10.81
N LEU A 224 -5.51 18.56 -11.07
CA LEU A 224 -6.00 19.59 -10.15
C LEU A 224 -6.62 19.00 -8.88
N ASN A 225 -7.06 17.73 -8.89
CA ASN A 225 -7.54 17.07 -7.67
C ASN A 225 -6.44 16.86 -6.63
N LEU A 226 -5.16 16.97 -7.02
CA LEU A 226 -4.04 17.00 -6.07
C LEU A 226 -4.07 18.23 -5.16
N GLU A 227 -4.80 19.29 -5.53
CA GLU A 227 -5.00 20.49 -4.69
C GLU A 227 -6.15 20.32 -3.68
N VAL A 228 -6.87 19.18 -3.68
CA VAL A 228 -7.97 18.91 -2.76
C VAL A 228 -7.48 18.12 -1.54
N PRO A 229 -7.52 18.69 -0.32
CA PRO A 229 -7.15 17.97 0.88
C PRO A 229 -8.17 16.89 1.23
N THR A 230 -7.67 15.71 1.50
CA THR A 230 -8.42 14.48 1.83
C THR A 230 -8.29 14.10 3.30
N ILE A 231 -7.57 14.88 4.10
CA ILE A 231 -7.46 14.74 5.55
C ILE A 231 -8.84 14.75 6.24
N SER A 232 -9.85 15.36 5.62
CA SER A 232 -11.25 15.35 6.06
C SER A 232 -11.86 13.94 6.06
N VAL A 233 -11.44 13.07 5.13
CA VAL A 233 -11.84 11.66 5.08
C VAL A 233 -11.30 10.94 6.32
N VAL A 234 -10.02 11.16 6.65
CA VAL A 234 -9.41 10.63 7.88
C VAL A 234 -10.16 11.13 9.11
N GLY A 235 -10.47 12.43 9.16
CA GLY A 235 -11.27 13.01 10.25
C GLY A 235 -12.64 12.36 10.42
N SER A 236 -13.30 12.00 9.31
CA SER A 236 -14.61 11.32 9.32
C SER A 236 -14.51 9.88 9.86
N LEU A 237 -13.44 9.16 9.51
CA LEU A 237 -13.16 7.83 10.06
C LEU A 237 -12.92 7.88 11.57
N VAL A 238 -12.08 8.83 12.00
CA VAL A 238 -11.75 9.02 13.42
C VAL A 238 -13.00 9.39 14.23
N LYS A 239 -13.84 10.31 13.73
CA LYS A 239 -15.13 10.67 14.38
C LYS A 239 -16.09 9.48 14.49
N SER A 240 -15.99 8.51 13.58
CA SER A 240 -16.80 7.28 13.60
C SER A 240 -16.25 6.22 14.55
N GLY A 241 -15.17 6.50 15.28
CA GLY A 241 -14.55 5.56 16.23
C GLY A 241 -13.73 4.46 15.55
N ILE A 242 -13.38 4.63 14.27
CA ILE A 242 -12.52 3.69 13.55
C ILE A 242 -11.06 4.04 13.88
N PRO A 243 -10.27 3.11 14.42
CA PRO A 243 -8.84 3.36 14.66
C PRO A 243 -8.11 3.63 13.35
N VAL A 244 -7.35 4.73 13.31
CA VAL A 244 -6.53 5.13 12.17
C VAL A 244 -5.07 5.21 12.62
N LEU A 245 -4.20 4.55 11.86
CA LEU A 245 -2.76 4.70 11.94
C LEU A 245 -2.25 5.36 10.67
N VAL A 246 -1.56 6.48 10.83
CA VAL A 246 -0.77 7.13 9.78
C VAL A 246 0.69 6.85 10.07
N TYR A 247 1.42 6.30 9.11
CA TYR A 247 2.86 6.09 9.26
C TYR A 247 3.66 6.70 8.11
N SER A 248 4.94 6.96 8.36
CA SER A 248 5.85 7.49 7.33
C SER A 248 7.26 6.93 7.51
N GLY A 249 7.90 6.56 6.40
CA GLY A 249 9.34 6.31 6.37
C GLY A 249 10.10 7.63 6.51
N ASP A 250 11.18 7.62 7.28
CA ASP A 250 11.95 8.84 7.54
C ASP A 250 12.99 9.19 6.46
N GLN A 251 13.17 8.33 5.45
CA GLN A 251 14.03 8.58 4.28
C GLN A 251 13.25 8.99 3.02
N ASP A 252 11.92 9.07 3.11
CA ASP A 252 11.06 9.51 2.02
C ASP A 252 11.10 11.03 1.85
N SER A 253 11.56 11.49 0.69
CA SER A 253 11.54 12.91 0.35
C SER A 253 10.30 13.34 -0.45
N VAL A 254 9.55 12.38 -1.01
CA VAL A 254 8.33 12.65 -1.80
C VAL A 254 7.18 13.02 -0.88
N ILE A 255 6.98 12.26 0.21
CA ILE A 255 6.06 12.61 1.30
C ILE A 255 6.82 12.58 2.63
N PRO A 256 7.59 13.65 2.93
CA PRO A 256 8.36 13.72 4.14
C PRO A 256 7.50 13.55 5.40
N LEU A 257 8.02 12.83 6.39
CA LEU A 257 7.36 12.60 7.68
C LEU A 257 6.86 13.89 8.34
N THR A 258 7.55 15.01 8.10
CA THR A 258 7.21 16.31 8.67
C THR A 258 5.83 16.77 8.21
N GLY A 259 5.43 16.44 6.98
CA GLY A 259 4.15 16.83 6.39
C GLY A 259 3.02 16.03 7.01
N SER A 260 3.13 14.71 6.93
CA SER A 260 2.22 13.75 7.56
C SER A 260 2.02 14.05 9.05
N ARG A 261 3.11 14.29 9.79
CA ARG A 261 3.08 14.65 11.21
C ARG A 261 2.28 15.93 11.48
N THR A 262 2.53 16.97 10.69
CA THR A 262 1.84 18.26 10.84
C THR A 262 0.35 18.11 10.58
N LEU A 263 -0.04 17.33 9.56
CA LEU A 263 -1.43 17.10 9.19
C LEU A 263 -2.17 16.28 10.25
N VAL A 264 -1.56 15.21 10.76
CA VAL A 264 -2.14 14.41 11.86
C VAL A 264 -2.29 15.25 13.13
N GLN A 265 -1.29 16.07 13.47
CA GLN A 265 -1.35 16.93 14.66
C GLN A 265 -2.44 18.00 14.53
N ARG A 266 -2.58 18.63 13.36
CA ARG A 266 -3.67 19.59 13.09
C ARG A 266 -5.03 18.91 13.21
N LEU A 267 -5.20 17.75 12.59
CA LEU A 267 -6.44 16.98 12.68
C LEU A 267 -6.79 16.62 14.13
N ALA A 268 -5.82 16.14 14.91
CA ALA A 268 -6.02 15.83 16.33
C ALA A 268 -6.51 17.05 17.13
N ASN A 269 -5.92 18.23 16.88
CA ASN A 269 -6.33 19.48 17.51
C ASN A 269 -7.74 19.91 17.09
N GLU A 270 -8.06 19.85 15.79
CA GLU A 270 -9.39 20.18 15.25
C GLU A 270 -10.49 19.28 15.80
N LEU A 271 -10.17 18.01 16.07
CA LEU A 271 -11.07 17.04 16.69
C LEU A 271 -11.09 17.11 18.22
N GLY A 272 -10.26 17.95 18.84
CA GLY A 272 -10.16 18.05 20.30
C GLY A 272 -9.62 16.79 20.98
N LEU A 273 -8.86 15.95 20.26
CA LEU A 273 -8.28 14.72 20.80
C LEU A 273 -7.11 15.04 21.72
N LYS A 274 -7.10 14.45 22.92
CA LYS A 274 -5.98 14.55 23.85
C LYS A 274 -4.88 13.58 23.44
N THR A 275 -3.63 13.99 23.62
CA THR A 275 -2.48 13.07 23.51
C THR A 275 -2.57 12.02 24.62
N THR A 276 -2.81 10.76 24.25
CA THR A 276 -2.86 9.62 25.18
C THR A 276 -1.50 8.95 25.35
N VAL A 277 -0.72 8.90 24.28
CA VAL A 277 0.70 8.49 24.32
C VAL A 277 1.56 9.66 23.83
N PRO A 278 2.43 10.24 24.67
CA PRO A 278 3.33 11.32 24.27
C PRO A 278 4.34 10.82 23.22
N TYR A 279 4.90 11.76 22.44
CA TYR A 279 5.88 11.39 21.42
C TYR A 279 7.08 10.66 22.04
N ARG A 280 7.23 9.38 21.69
CA ARG A 280 8.24 8.48 22.25
C ARG A 280 8.82 7.56 21.20
N VAL A 281 9.93 6.92 21.54
CA VAL A 281 10.51 5.84 20.75
C VAL A 281 9.66 4.57 20.83
N TRP A 282 9.76 3.74 19.80
CA TRP A 282 9.34 2.34 19.84
C TRP A 282 10.45 1.43 19.31
N PHE A 283 10.41 0.17 19.73
CA PHE A 283 11.50 -0.78 19.50
C PHE A 283 11.09 -1.96 18.63
N GLU A 284 12.05 -2.43 17.84
CA GLU A 284 12.09 -3.74 17.18
C GLU A 284 13.41 -4.36 17.66
N GLY A 285 13.36 -5.60 18.19
CA GLY A 285 14.56 -6.28 18.66
C GLY A 285 15.30 -5.45 19.71
N GLU A 286 16.59 -5.19 19.47
CA GLU A 286 17.47 -4.34 20.30
C GLU A 286 17.68 -2.94 19.72
N GLN A 287 16.88 -2.54 18.72
CA GLN A 287 17.07 -1.28 17.99
C GLN A 287 15.81 -0.41 18.03
N VAL A 288 16.02 0.90 17.90
CA VAL A 288 14.91 1.84 17.72
C VAL A 288 14.26 1.55 16.37
N GLY A 289 13.00 1.14 16.40
CA GLY A 289 12.17 0.93 15.21
C GLY A 289 11.67 2.25 14.63
N GLY A 290 11.48 3.26 15.50
CA GLY A 290 11.12 4.62 15.11
C GLY A 290 10.50 5.38 16.28
N TRP A 291 9.58 6.30 15.98
CA TRP A 291 8.86 7.10 16.98
C TRP A 291 7.36 7.03 16.77
N THR A 292 6.58 7.26 17.83
CA THR A 292 5.13 7.22 17.78
C THR A 292 4.50 8.23 18.73
N GLN A 293 3.27 8.66 18.40
CA GLN A 293 2.41 9.49 19.22
C GLN A 293 0.95 9.11 18.97
N VAL A 294 0.13 9.06 20.02
CA VAL A 294 -1.27 8.62 19.95
C VAL A 294 -2.19 9.69 20.54
N TYR A 295 -3.31 9.91 19.86
CA TYR A 295 -4.36 10.86 20.22
C TYR A 295 -5.70 10.15 20.40
N GLY A 296 -6.29 10.29 21.59
CA GLY A 296 -7.60 9.74 21.94
C GLY A 296 -7.75 8.22 21.73
N ASP A 297 -6.63 7.47 21.72
CA ASP A 297 -6.56 6.03 21.43
C ASP A 297 -7.19 5.59 20.10
N VAL A 298 -7.45 6.55 19.20
CA VAL A 298 -8.12 6.33 17.90
C VAL A 298 -7.28 6.82 16.73
N LEU A 299 -6.45 7.84 16.92
CA LEU A 299 -5.58 8.40 15.87
C LEU A 299 -4.12 8.27 16.30
N SER A 300 -3.36 7.47 15.56
CA SER A 300 -1.94 7.22 15.83
C SER A 300 -1.07 7.73 14.69
N PHE A 301 0.07 8.30 15.03
CA PHE A 301 1.15 8.59 14.09
C PHE A 301 2.39 7.78 14.47
N ALA A 302 3.07 7.21 13.48
CA ALA A 302 4.34 6.53 13.67
C ALA A 302 5.33 6.83 12.55
N THR A 303 6.61 6.93 12.90
CA THR A 303 7.69 6.89 11.91
C THR A 303 8.36 5.54 11.94
N VAL A 304 8.87 5.10 10.79
CA VAL A 304 9.71 3.90 10.67
C VAL A 304 11.11 4.35 10.32
N ARG A 305 12.05 4.11 11.24
CA ARG A 305 13.43 4.56 11.11
C ARG A 305 14.11 3.86 9.93
N GLY A 306 14.83 4.61 9.11
CA GLY A 306 15.55 4.11 7.94
C GLY A 306 14.64 3.56 6.84
N ALA A 307 13.35 3.89 6.85
CA ALA A 307 12.40 3.39 5.88
C ALA A 307 12.17 4.39 4.75
N SER A 308 11.96 3.87 3.55
CA SER A 308 11.70 4.63 2.33
C SER A 308 10.22 4.99 2.23
N HIS A 309 9.82 5.52 1.08
CA HIS A 309 8.42 5.67 0.70
C HIS A 309 7.65 4.36 0.85
N GLU A 310 8.26 3.25 0.43
CA GLU A 310 7.76 1.89 0.61
C GLU A 310 8.35 1.26 1.87
N ALA A 311 7.89 1.72 3.04
CA ALA A 311 8.46 1.28 4.31
C ALA A 311 8.54 -0.26 4.49
N PRO A 312 7.55 -1.08 4.05
CA PRO A 312 7.68 -2.54 4.12
C PRO A 312 8.78 -3.12 3.23
N PHE A 313 9.15 -2.45 2.13
CA PHE A 313 10.21 -2.89 1.23
C PHE A 313 11.59 -2.68 1.85
N SER A 314 11.88 -1.46 2.35
CA SER A 314 13.22 -1.18 2.90
C SER A 314 13.37 -1.51 4.38
N GLN A 315 12.29 -1.60 5.14
CA GLN A 315 12.29 -1.97 6.58
C GLN A 315 11.18 -3.01 6.89
N PRO A 316 11.28 -4.25 6.38
CA PRO A 316 10.23 -5.26 6.50
C PRO A 316 9.93 -5.66 7.95
N GLU A 317 10.95 -5.92 8.77
CA GLU A 317 10.79 -6.35 10.17
C GLU A 317 10.07 -5.30 11.02
N ARG A 318 10.51 -4.04 10.90
CA ARG A 318 9.92 -2.88 11.60
C ARG A 318 8.47 -2.63 11.14
N SER A 319 8.23 -2.70 9.84
CA SER A 319 6.90 -2.56 9.24
C SER A 319 5.95 -3.66 9.71
N LEU A 320 6.44 -4.89 9.88
CA LEU A 320 5.64 -6.00 10.39
C LEU A 320 5.24 -5.83 11.86
N VAL A 321 6.14 -5.31 12.71
CA VAL A 321 5.80 -4.95 14.10
C VAL A 321 4.71 -3.90 14.14
N LEU A 322 4.83 -2.85 13.31
CA LEU A 322 3.84 -1.79 13.19
C LEU A 322 2.47 -2.32 12.77
N PHE A 323 2.44 -3.17 11.73
CA PHE A 323 1.23 -3.78 11.23
C PHE A 323 0.56 -4.70 12.27
N ARG A 324 1.34 -5.56 12.94
CA ARG A 324 0.82 -6.46 13.99
C ARG A 324 0.24 -5.68 15.17
N ALA A 325 0.94 -4.64 15.63
CA ALA A 325 0.47 -3.80 16.73
C ALA A 325 -0.87 -3.14 16.38
N PHE A 326 -1.00 -2.61 15.16
CA PHE A 326 -2.25 -2.01 14.67
C PHE A 326 -3.41 -3.02 14.64
N LEU A 327 -3.21 -4.20 14.01
CA LEU A 327 -4.25 -5.24 13.94
C LEU A 327 -4.70 -5.73 15.31
N GLN A 328 -3.76 -5.84 16.26
CA GLN A 328 -4.04 -6.29 17.63
C GLN A 328 -4.59 -5.18 18.54
N ARG A 329 -4.71 -3.94 18.04
CA ARG A 329 -5.05 -2.75 18.83
C ARG A 329 -4.15 -2.60 20.07
N ARG A 330 -2.85 -2.85 19.90
CA ARG A 330 -1.84 -2.72 20.96
C ARG A 330 -0.93 -1.52 20.68
N PRO A 331 -0.45 -0.83 21.73
CA PRO A 331 0.60 0.17 21.58
C PRO A 331 1.87 -0.44 20.98
N LEU A 332 2.64 0.37 20.24
CA LEU A 332 3.96 -0.05 19.77
C LEU A 332 4.91 -0.28 20.97
N PRO A 333 5.83 -1.28 20.90
CA PRO A 333 6.67 -1.67 22.04
C PRO A 333 7.47 -0.52 22.64
N GLU A 334 7.47 -0.42 23.98
CA GLU A 334 8.23 0.61 24.74
C GLU A 334 9.60 0.11 25.21
N THR A 335 9.76 -1.21 25.28
CA THR A 335 10.97 -1.87 25.74
C THR A 335 11.39 -2.93 24.73
N PHE A 336 12.64 -3.36 24.83
CA PHE A 336 13.12 -4.54 24.12
C PHE A 336 12.22 -5.73 24.47
N THR A 337 11.76 -6.45 23.45
CA THR A 337 11.09 -7.72 23.65
C THR A 337 12.17 -8.80 23.48
N TYR A 338 12.52 -9.47 24.58
CA TYR A 338 13.30 -10.69 24.48
C TYR A 338 12.43 -11.72 23.74
N ALA A 339 12.84 -12.11 22.55
CA ALA A 339 12.44 -13.41 22.03
C ALA A 339 13.24 -14.46 22.84
N PRO A 340 12.59 -15.34 23.63
CA PRO A 340 13.27 -16.41 24.32
C PRO A 340 13.88 -17.44 23.36
#